data_AF-A0A2E6U895-F1
#
_entry.id   AF-A0A2E6U895-F1
#
_cell.length_a   1.000
_cell.length_b   1.000
_cell.length_c   1.000
_cell.angle_alpha   90.00
_cell.angle_beta   90.00
_cell.angle_gamma   90.00
#
_symmetry.space_group_name_H-M   'P 1'
#
loop_
_entity.id
_entity.type
_entity.pdbx_description
1 polymer ?
#
loop_
_entity_poly.entity_id
_entity_poly.type
_entity_poly.pdbx_seq_one_letter_code
_entity_poly.pdbx_strand_id
1 'polypeptide(L)' 'MAQNVISVVLVLAAAVLWWLSLAGGELWGSNYLPRPLSLFCVLIAVAARMNIKGTNVSFGANPHSIGRMNDEAE' A
#
# COMPACT_ATOMS: atom_id res chain seq x y z
N MET A 1 -0.14 -0.31 -11.65
CA MET A 1 0.67 0.94 -11.75
C MET A 1 0.30 1.96 -10.68
N ALA A 2 -0.98 2.36 -10.55
CA ALA A 2 -1.40 3.40 -9.60
C ALA A 2 -0.98 3.17 -8.13
N GLN A 3 -1.11 1.96 -7.60
CA GLN A 3 -0.72 1.66 -6.20
C GLN A 3 0.77 1.85 -5.90
N ASN A 4 1.64 1.55 -6.88
CA ASN A 4 3.08 1.76 -6.72
C ASN A 4 3.40 3.27 -6.72
N VAL A 5 2.70 4.04 -7.54
CA VAL A 5 2.80 5.51 -7.55
C VAL A 5 2.31 6.07 -6.21
N ILE A 6 1.16 5.61 -5.72
CA ILE A 6 0.60 6.02 -4.43
C ILE A 6 1.60 5.74 -3.30
N SER A 7 2.21 4.55 -3.25
CA SER A 7 3.17 4.25 -2.18
C SER A 7 4.42 5.13 -2.25
N VAL A 8 4.94 5.39 -3.45
CA VAL A 8 6.13 6.24 -3.63
C VAL A 8 5.83 7.69 -3.22
N VAL A 9 4.70 8.25 -3.66
CA VAL A 9 4.28 9.61 -3.32
C VAL A 9 4.08 9.75 -1.81
N LEU A 10 3.47 8.77 -1.15
CA LEU A 10 3.26 8.81 0.30
C LEU A 10 4.56 8.72 1.08
N VAL A 11 5.53 7.92 0.64
CA VAL A 11 6.87 7.88 1.26
C VAL A 11 7.58 9.23 1.11
N LEU A 12 7.49 9.86 -0.07
CA LEU A 12 8.05 11.19 -0.30
C LEU A 12 7.36 12.25 0.56
N ALA A 13 6.04 12.22 0.66
CA ALA A 13 5.28 13.12 1.52
C ALA A 13 5.67 12.96 2.99
N ALA A 14 5.81 11.71 3.47
CA ALA A 14 6.30 11.44 4.82
C ALA A 14 7.69 12.03 5.05
N ALA A 15 8.62 11.87 4.09
CA ALA A 15 9.96 12.44 4.19
C ALA A 15 9.94 13.98 4.26
N VAL A 16 9.12 14.64 3.42
CA VAL A 16 8.97 16.10 3.43
C VAL A 16 8.36 16.59 4.74
N LEU A 17 7.32 15.92 5.25
CA LEU A 17 6.68 16.28 6.52
C LEU A 17 7.63 16.08 7.71
N TRP A 18 8.44 15.03 7.67
CA TRP A 18 9.47 14.79 8.67
C TRP A 18 10.54 15.87 8.64
N TRP A 19 11.01 16.22 7.44
CA TRP A 19 11.95 17.32 7.22
C TRP A 19 11.41 18.66 7.73
N LEU A 20 10.15 18.97 7.40
CA LEU A 20 9.48 20.17 7.89
C LEU A 20 9.42 20.20 9.42
N SER A 21 9.13 19.07 10.06
CA SER A 21 9.13 18.99 11.53
C SER A 21 10.51 19.25 12.14
N LEU A 22 11.57 18.71 11.54
CA LEU A 22 12.96 18.92 12.00
C LEU A 22 13.40 20.38 11.81
N ALA A 23 12.96 21.03 10.75
CA ALA A 23 13.23 22.45 10.47
C ALA A 23 12.46 23.41 11.39
N GLY A 24 11.64 22.89 12.33
CA GLY A 24 10.77 23.71 13.17
C GLY A 24 9.59 24.32 12.40
N GLY A 25 9.26 23.77 11.23
CA GLY A 25 8.15 24.22 10.41
C GLY A 25 6.79 23.87 11.01
N GLU A 26 5.81 24.73 10.76
CA GLU A 26 4.43 24.56 11.23
C GLU A 26 3.53 24.18 10.08
N LEU A 27 2.56 23.31 10.36
CA LEU A 27 1.46 22.99 9.46
C LEU A 27 0.19 23.55 10.07
N TRP A 28 -0.49 24.44 9.34
CA TRP A 28 -1.72 25.10 9.80
C TRP A 28 -1.60 25.70 11.22
N GLY A 29 -0.48 26.37 11.49
CA GLY A 29 -0.22 27.01 12.78
C GLY A 29 0.08 26.06 13.93
N SER A 30 0.37 24.79 13.64
CA SER A 30 0.82 23.81 14.65
C SER A 30 2.13 23.16 14.23
N ASN A 31 3.12 23.22 15.12
CA ASN A 31 4.38 22.50 14.97
C ASN A 31 4.25 20.98 15.26
N TYR A 32 3.16 20.57 15.90
CA TYR A 32 2.93 19.16 16.28
C TYR A 32 2.29 18.33 15.15
N LEU A 33 1.48 18.95 14.28
CA LEU A 33 0.74 18.28 13.20
C LEU A 33 1.60 17.55 12.13
N PRO A 34 2.77 18.04 11.70
CA PRO A 34 3.58 17.35 10.68
C PRO A 34 3.98 15.91 11.10
N ARG A 35 4.21 15.68 12.40
CA ARG A 35 4.66 14.38 12.94
C ARG A 35 3.62 13.27 12.78
N PRO A 36 2.37 13.37 13.30
CA PRO A 36 1.36 12.34 13.11
C PRO A 36 0.97 12.16 11.64
N LEU A 37 0.94 13.23 10.85
CA LEU A 37 0.66 13.15 9.40
C LEU A 37 1.74 12.35 8.66
N SER A 38 3.02 12.55 8.99
CA SER A 38 4.11 11.77 8.39
C SER A 38 3.97 10.26 8.67
N LEU A 39 3.58 9.88 9.90
CA LEU A 39 3.31 8.48 10.27
C LEU A 39 2.13 7.93 9.47
N PHE A 40 1.06 8.71 9.33
CA PHE A 40 -0.12 8.32 8.56
C PHE A 40 0.24 8.04 7.09
N CYS A 41 1.09 8.88 6.48
CA CYS A 41 1.59 8.63 5.13
C CYS A 41 2.34 7.30 5.02
N VAL A 42 3.21 6.96 5.98
CA VAL A 42 3.93 5.68 5.98
C VAL A 42 2.96 4.50 6.10
N LEU A 43 1.97 4.58 6.98
CA LEU A 43 0.97 3.53 7.16
C LEU A 43 0.21 3.24 5.85
N ILE A 44 -0.25 4.30 5.17
CA ILE A 44 -0.97 4.14 3.89
C ILE A 44 -0.02 3.63 2.81
N ALA A 45 1.25 4.06 2.79
CA ALA A 45 2.22 3.56 1.82
C ALA A 45 2.42 2.03 1.95
N VAL A 46 2.50 1.52 3.18
CA VAL A 46 2.59 0.09 3.47
C VAL A 46 1.30 -0.63 3.05
N ALA A 47 0.13 -0.09 3.40
CA ALA A 47 -1.16 -0.65 3.01
C ALA A 47 -1.32 -0.73 1.48
N ALA A 48 -0.93 0.31 0.75
CA ALA A 48 -0.93 0.35 -0.70
C ALA A 48 -0.02 -0.74 -1.31
N ARG A 49 1.13 -1.03 -0.68
CA ARG A 49 2.06 -2.10 -1.10
C ARG A 49 1.51 -3.49 -0.78
N MET A 50 0.83 -3.67 0.35
CA MET A 50 0.15 -4.93 0.68
C MET A 50 -0.94 -5.27 -0.33
N ASN A 51 -1.67 -4.25 -0.82
CA ASN A 51 -2.68 -4.44 -1.85
C ASN A 51 -2.09 -4.96 -3.18
N ILE A 52 -0.83 -4.62 -3.52
CA ILE A 52 -0.13 -5.12 -4.72
C ILE A 52 0.23 -6.62 -4.62
N LYS A 53 0.41 -7.15 -3.41
CA LYS A 53 0.79 -8.56 -3.17
C LYS A 53 -0.41 -9.50 -2.98
N GLY A 54 -1.64 -8.99 -3.07
CA GLY A 54 -2.83 -9.83 -3.10
C GLY A 54 -2.79 -10.72 -4.34
N THR A 55 -2.18 -11.90 -4.22
CA THR A 55 -2.46 -13.01 -5.13
C THR A 55 -3.98 -13.15 -5.16
N ASN A 56 -4.56 -13.17 -6.35
CA ASN A 56 -5.95 -13.56 -6.52
C ASN A 56 -6.05 -15.03 -6.05
N VAL A 57 -6.30 -15.23 -4.75
CA VAL A 57 -6.59 -16.54 -4.17
C VAL A 57 -7.93 -17.08 -4.65
N SER A 58 -8.73 -16.23 -5.30
CA SER A 58 -9.91 -16.61 -6.05
C SER A 58 -9.61 -16.70 -7.54
N PHE A 59 -8.57 -17.44 -7.94
CA PHE A 59 -8.77 -18.30 -9.10
C PHE A 59 -9.80 -19.34 -8.66
N GLY A 60 -11.08 -18.99 -8.79
CA GLY A 60 -12.15 -19.95 -8.63
C GLY A 60 -11.77 -21.14 -9.49
N ALA A 61 -11.67 -22.31 -8.87
CA ALA A 61 -11.36 -23.54 -9.58
C ALA A 61 -12.29 -23.60 -10.78
N ASN A 62 -11.74 -23.44 -11.99
CA ASN A 62 -12.55 -23.39 -13.19
C ASN A 62 -13.20 -24.78 -13.30
N PRO A 63 -14.53 -24.94 -13.21
CA PRO A 63 -15.16 -26.26 -13.20
C PRO A 63 -14.82 -27.07 -14.45
N HIS A 64 -14.45 -26.38 -15.54
CA HIS A 64 -13.95 -26.99 -16.77
C HIS A 64 -12.54 -27.60 -16.68
N SER A 65 -11.70 -27.16 -15.72
CA SER A 65 -10.39 -27.78 -15.46
C SER A 65 -10.44 -28.84 -14.36
N ILE A 66 -11.52 -28.91 -13.57
CA ILE A 66 -11.70 -29.90 -12.50
C ILE A 66 -12.11 -31.27 -13.07
N GLY A 67 -12.92 -31.31 -14.14
CA GLY A 67 -13.37 -32.58 -14.74
C GLY A 67 -12.24 -33.42 -15.36
N ARG A 68 -11.21 -32.78 -15.92
CA ARG A 68 -10.11 -33.48 -16.61
C ARG A 68 -9.15 -34.23 -15.68
N MET A 69 -9.05 -33.82 -14.41
CA MET A 69 -8.12 -34.45 -13.47
C MET A 69 -8.62 -35.83 -12.99
N ASN A 70 -9.91 -36.11 -13.14
CA ASN A 70 -10.47 -37.44 -12.87
C ASN A 70 -10.40 -38.38 -14.10
N ASP A 71 -10.44 -37.84 -15.32
CA ASP A 71 -10.38 -38.67 -16.55
C ASP A 71 -8.96 -39.19 -16.86
N GLU A 72 -7.90 -38.50 -16.42
CA GLU A 72 -6.50 -38.93 -16.63
C GLU A 72 -6.00 -39.94 -15.57
N ALA A 73 -6.86 -40.31 -14.60
CA ALA A 73 -6.56 -41.28 -13.55
C ALA A 73 -7.29 -42.62 -13.71
N GLU A 74 -8.03 -42.83 -14.82
CA GLU A 74 -8.62 -44.12 -15.22
C GLU A 74 -7.77 -44.82 -16.30
#